data_AF-A0A1A8J8J5-F1
#
_entry.id   AF-A0A1A8J8J5-F1
#
_cell.length_a   1.000
_cell.length_b   1.000
_cell.length_c   1.000
_cell.angle_alpha   90.00
_cell.angle_beta   90.00
_cell.angle_gamma   90.00
#
_symmetry.space_group_name_H-M   'P 1'
#
loop_
_entity.id
_entity.type
_entity.pdbx_description
1 polymer ?
#
loop_
_entity_poly.entity_id
_entity_poly.type
_entity_poly.pdbx_seq_one_letter_code
_entity_poly.pdbx_strand_id
1 'polypeptide(L)'
;MARPTEWTPSLWQDTFNELLDDEVDYDDDWNINFNYTLNNKVSPEERKRGWKVFCHCARGKFYCRTCRRSWPSGRVTVLFRYRLRNGRGTVLMRPFGQDCRRCQEGFFDFPGFSERAVEEALLKLFSKIRKNCYGEDDGSDRGSTASDKVWTKPHEKALCEACQQGICDQDDDSEC
;
A
#
# COMPACT_ATOMS: atom_id res chain seq x y z
N MET A 1 19.75 -13.64 -5.70
CA MET A 1 18.42 -13.91 -5.11
C MET A 1 18.20 -12.92 -3.98
N ALA A 2 17.15 -12.10 -4.06
CA ALA A 2 16.82 -11.15 -3.00
C ALA A 2 16.45 -11.88 -1.71
N ARG A 3 16.75 -11.31 -0.54
CA ARG A 3 16.36 -11.91 0.74
C ARG A 3 14.84 -11.79 0.89
N PRO A 4 14.14 -12.75 1.52
CA PRO A 4 12.67 -12.70 1.71
C PRO A 4 12.14 -11.53 2.55
N THR A 5 13.03 -10.66 3.03
CA THR A 5 12.77 -9.50 3.89
C THR A 5 13.21 -8.20 3.25
N GLU A 6 13.65 -8.25 1.98
CA GLU A 6 14.12 -7.08 1.25
C GLU A 6 12.96 -6.41 0.53
N TRP A 7 12.93 -5.08 0.58
CA TRP A 7 12.01 -4.27 -0.21
C TRP A 7 12.43 -4.34 -1.68
N THR A 8 11.53 -4.83 -2.53
CA THR A 8 11.79 -5.05 -3.96
C THR A 8 10.79 -4.25 -4.81
N PRO A 9 11.16 -3.04 -5.28
CA PRO A 9 10.29 -2.23 -6.14
C PRO A 9 9.94 -2.89 -7.47
N SER A 10 10.83 -3.73 -8.02
CA SER A 10 10.56 -4.43 -9.29
C SER A 10 9.39 -5.39 -9.15
N LEU A 11 9.32 -6.16 -8.06
CA LEU A 11 8.18 -7.05 -7.78
C LEU A 11 6.84 -6.33 -7.87
N TRP A 12 6.75 -5.10 -7.33
CA TRP A 12 5.52 -4.31 -7.40
C TRP A 12 5.21 -3.81 -8.82
N GLN A 13 6.23 -3.44 -9.60
CA GLN A 13 6.04 -3.01 -10.99
C GLN A 13 5.65 -4.19 -11.89
N ASP A 14 6.34 -5.32 -11.76
CA ASP A 14 6.14 -6.52 -12.55
C ASP A 14 4.72 -7.05 -12.31
N THR A 15 4.33 -7.26 -11.05
CA THR A 15 2.97 -7.70 -10.70
C THR A 15 1.91 -6.66 -11.07
N PHE A 16 2.20 -5.37 -11.01
CA PHE A 16 1.25 -4.34 -11.47
C PHE A 16 0.97 -4.44 -12.96
N ASN A 17 2.02 -4.60 -13.78
CA ASN A 17 1.89 -4.71 -15.22
C ASN A 17 1.21 -6.02 -15.63
N GLU A 18 1.52 -7.13 -14.94
CA GLU A 18 0.89 -8.43 -15.19
C GLU A 18 -0.63 -8.38 -14.92
N LEU A 19 -1.05 -7.72 -13.85
CA LEU A 19 -2.47 -7.61 -13.49
C LEU A 19 -3.22 -6.50 -14.23
N LEU A 20 -2.51 -5.55 -14.85
CA LEU A 20 -3.13 -4.35 -15.41
C LEU A 20 -4.14 -4.71 -16.50
N ASP A 21 -3.73 -5.56 -17.44
CA ASP A 21 -4.56 -5.95 -18.59
C ASP A 21 -5.80 -6.74 -18.15
N ASP A 22 -5.68 -7.58 -17.10
CA ASP A 22 -6.79 -8.38 -16.59
C ASP A 22 -7.79 -7.55 -15.76
N GLU A 23 -7.31 -6.55 -15.02
CA GLU A 23 -8.14 -5.79 -14.07
C GLU A 23 -8.64 -4.45 -14.61
N VAL A 24 -7.99 -3.89 -15.64
CA VAL A 24 -8.32 -2.60 -16.24
C VAL A 24 -8.38 -2.75 -17.77
N ASP A 25 -9.51 -3.24 -18.27
CA ASP A 25 -9.78 -3.45 -19.71
C ASP A 25 -10.14 -2.15 -20.47
N TYR A 26 -9.42 -1.06 -20.17
CA TYR A 26 -9.61 0.24 -20.80
C TYR A 26 -8.38 0.62 -21.64
N ASP A 27 -8.58 1.40 -22.70
CA ASP A 27 -7.52 1.89 -23.62
C ASP A 27 -6.54 2.90 -22.96
N ASP A 28 -6.54 2.99 -21.63
CA ASP A 28 -5.75 3.94 -20.87
C ASP A 28 -4.45 3.32 -20.34
N ASP A 29 -3.35 4.05 -20.53
CA ASP A 29 -2.03 3.61 -20.07
C ASP A 29 -1.84 3.93 -18.58
N TRP A 30 -1.62 2.91 -17.75
CA TRP A 30 -1.40 3.06 -16.31
C TRP A 30 0.04 2.73 -15.93
N ASN A 31 0.64 3.60 -15.10
CA ASN A 31 1.99 3.39 -14.60
C ASN A 31 2.06 3.53 -13.07
N ILE A 32 2.79 2.63 -12.43
CA ILE A 32 3.13 2.69 -11.01
C ILE A 32 4.54 3.25 -10.79
N ASN A 33 4.66 4.23 -9.89
CA ASN A 33 5.92 4.88 -9.53
C ASN A 33 6.06 4.92 -8.00
N PHE A 34 7.30 4.94 -7.51
CA PHE A 34 7.56 4.98 -6.06
C PHE A 34 7.94 6.38 -5.63
N ASN A 35 7.26 6.89 -4.60
CA ASN A 35 7.57 8.18 -4.00
C ASN A 35 7.71 8.04 -2.48
N TYR A 36 8.94 7.94 -2.00
CA TYR A 36 9.24 7.71 -0.58
C TYR A 36 9.01 8.92 0.33
N THR A 37 8.61 10.07 -0.21
CA THR A 37 8.20 11.26 0.58
C THR A 37 6.69 11.48 0.56
N LEU A 38 5.94 10.63 -0.14
CA LEU A 38 4.49 10.71 -0.30
C LEU A 38 3.76 10.62 1.05
N ASN A 39 2.76 11.46 1.26
CA ASN A 39 1.87 11.38 2.43
C ASN A 39 0.40 11.28 1.98
N ASN A 40 -0.50 11.01 2.93
CA ASN A 40 -1.93 10.86 2.66
C ASN A 40 -2.68 12.18 2.44
N LYS A 41 -2.01 13.34 2.61
CA LYS A 41 -2.63 14.65 2.45
C LYS A 41 -2.67 15.01 0.96
N VAL A 42 -3.86 15.35 0.49
CA VAL A 42 -4.10 15.86 -0.87
C VAL A 42 -4.73 17.22 -0.75
N SER A 43 -4.05 18.25 -1.25
CA SER A 43 -4.56 19.62 -1.26
C SER A 43 -5.84 19.73 -2.12
N PRO A 44 -6.69 20.75 -1.88
CA PRO A 44 -7.88 20.96 -2.69
C PRO A 44 -7.60 21.09 -4.19
N GLU A 45 -6.48 21.72 -4.56
CA GLU A 45 -6.05 21.85 -5.95
C GLU A 45 -5.65 20.51 -6.56
N GLU A 46 -4.98 19.67 -5.79
CA GLU A 46 -4.62 18.32 -6.23
C GLU A 46 -5.87 17.43 -6.38
N ARG A 47 -6.85 17.55 -5.48
CA ARG A 47 -8.16 16.87 -5.62
C ARG A 47 -8.89 17.33 -6.87
N LYS A 48 -8.92 18.64 -7.16
CA LYS A 48 -9.47 19.20 -8.41
C LYS A 48 -8.75 18.66 -9.65
N ARG A 49 -7.46 18.33 -9.54
CA ARG A 49 -6.66 17.66 -10.59
C ARG A 49 -6.87 16.14 -10.64
N GLY A 50 -7.86 15.61 -9.93
CA GLY A 50 -8.26 14.20 -9.96
C GLY A 50 -7.44 13.27 -9.07
N TRP A 51 -6.56 13.80 -8.22
CA TRP A 51 -5.78 12.96 -7.29
C TRP A 51 -6.66 12.37 -6.19
N LYS A 52 -6.52 11.06 -6.01
CA LYS A 52 -7.18 10.25 -5.00
C LYS A 52 -6.12 9.51 -4.18
N VAL A 53 -6.48 9.12 -2.96
CA VAL A 53 -5.60 8.40 -2.04
C VAL A 53 -6.30 7.15 -1.54
N PHE A 54 -5.55 6.07 -1.48
CA PHE A 54 -5.96 4.78 -0.94
C PHE A 54 -4.84 4.22 -0.07
N CYS A 55 -5.18 3.78 1.14
CA CYS A 55 -4.25 3.09 2.04
C CYS A 55 -4.64 1.62 2.15
N HIS A 56 -3.65 0.73 2.11
CA HIS A 56 -3.86 -0.70 2.32
C HIS A 56 -2.95 -1.24 3.43
N CYS A 57 -3.44 -2.18 4.23
CA CYS A 57 -2.66 -2.90 5.23
C CYS A 57 -2.30 -4.30 4.72
N ALA A 58 -1.01 -4.53 4.46
CA ALA A 58 -0.47 -5.78 3.97
C ALA A 58 0.45 -6.44 5.01
N ARG A 59 0.58 -7.78 4.91
CA ARG A 59 1.57 -8.53 5.70
C ARG A 59 2.95 -8.31 5.09
N GLY A 60 3.94 -8.02 5.93
CA GLY A 60 5.32 -7.82 5.50
C GLY A 60 6.32 -8.38 6.49
N LYS A 61 7.59 -8.42 6.08
CA LYS A 61 8.70 -8.78 6.95
C LYS A 61 9.75 -7.69 6.91
N PHE A 62 10.21 -7.27 8.08
CA PHE A 62 11.27 -6.29 8.23
C PHE A 62 12.59 -6.98 8.54
N TYR A 63 13.69 -6.28 8.23
CA TYR A 63 15.04 -6.71 8.56
C TYR A 63 15.87 -5.51 9.00
N CYS A 64 16.31 -5.52 10.26
CA CYS A 64 17.18 -4.48 10.78
C CYS A 64 18.62 -4.73 10.35
N ARG A 65 19.20 -3.74 9.67
CA ARG A 65 20.60 -3.80 9.20
C ARG A 65 21.60 -3.73 10.36
N THR A 66 21.26 -3.00 11.44
CA THR A 66 22.12 -2.83 12.62
C THR A 66 22.25 -4.11 13.43
N CYS A 67 21.15 -4.68 13.93
CA CYS A 67 21.19 -5.87 14.79
C CYS A 67 20.98 -7.20 14.05
N ARG A 68 20.82 -7.16 12.72
CA ARG A 68 20.63 -8.31 11.81
C ARG A 68 19.43 -9.21 12.15
N ARG A 69 18.45 -8.69 12.91
CA ARG A 69 17.22 -9.40 13.23
C ARG A 69 16.16 -9.09 12.19
N SER A 70 15.35 -10.10 11.87
CA SER A 70 14.11 -9.93 11.13
C SER A 70 12.90 -10.12 12.03
N TRP A 71 11.80 -9.48 11.69
CA TRP A 71 10.51 -9.68 12.34
C TRP A 71 9.38 -9.56 11.32
N PRO A 72 8.33 -10.40 11.44
CA PRO A 72 7.12 -10.21 10.66
C PRO A 72 6.30 -9.05 11.23
N SER A 73 5.60 -8.34 10.36
CA SER A 73 4.53 -7.44 10.73
C SER A 73 3.25 -7.83 10.02
N GLY A 74 2.19 -7.94 10.80
CA GLY A 74 0.86 -8.13 10.25
C GLY A 74 0.40 -6.88 9.49
N ARG A 75 0.55 -5.71 10.11
CA ARG A 75 -0.01 -4.45 9.61
C ARG A 75 1.09 -3.55 9.08
N VAL A 76 1.48 -3.74 7.82
CA VAL A 76 2.34 -2.80 7.09
C VAL A 76 1.46 -1.91 6.21
N THR A 77 1.49 -0.61 6.46
CA THR A 77 0.73 0.36 5.66
C THR A 77 1.43 0.61 4.33
N VAL A 78 0.67 0.52 3.25
CA VAL A 78 1.06 0.93 1.90
C VAL A 78 0.10 2.02 1.45
N LEU A 79 0.66 3.16 1.07
CA LEU A 79 -0.10 4.29 0.56
C LEU A 79 0.01 4.33 -0.97
N PHE A 80 -1.15 4.42 -1.60
CA PHE A 80 -1.32 4.66 -3.01
C PHE A 80 -1.96 6.03 -3.21
N ARG A 81 -1.39 6.81 -4.11
CA ARG A 81 -1.97 8.05 -4.59
C ARG A 81 -2.09 7.96 -6.10
N TYR A 82 -3.30 8.05 -6.62
CA TYR A 82 -3.57 7.74 -8.01
C TYR A 82 -4.47 8.77 -8.67
N ARG A 83 -4.40 8.85 -10.00
CA ARG A 83 -5.30 9.65 -10.83
C ARG A 83 -5.33 9.11 -12.25
N LEU A 84 -6.41 9.41 -12.95
CA LEU A 84 -6.54 9.26 -14.41
C LEU A 84 -6.70 10.65 -15.03
N ARG A 85 -5.92 10.97 -16.05
CA ARG A 85 -6.04 12.24 -16.77
C ARG A 85 -5.68 12.07 -18.24
N ASN A 86 -6.58 12.47 -19.13
CA ASN A 86 -6.39 12.41 -20.59
C ASN A 86 -5.94 11.01 -21.07
N GLY A 87 -6.60 9.98 -20.55
CA GLY A 87 -6.31 8.58 -20.84
C GLY A 87 -4.95 8.07 -20.35
N ARG A 88 -4.32 8.77 -19.41
CA ARG A 88 -3.10 8.33 -18.73
C ARG A 88 -3.32 8.23 -17.24
N GLY A 89 -3.20 7.02 -16.74
CA GLY A 89 -3.22 6.64 -15.34
C GLY A 89 -1.86 6.82 -14.68
N THR A 90 -1.85 7.38 -13.49
CA THR A 90 -0.63 7.49 -12.67
C THR A 90 -0.93 6.99 -11.27
N VAL A 91 -0.13 6.04 -10.79
CA VAL A 91 -0.11 5.58 -9.40
C VAL A 91 1.24 5.96 -8.79
N LEU A 92 1.21 6.64 -7.66
CA LEU A 92 2.35 6.85 -6.77
C LEU A 92 2.18 5.96 -5.55
N MET A 93 3.20 5.19 -5.22
CA MET A 93 3.18 4.24 -4.12
C MET A 93 4.26 4.59 -3.08
N ARG A 94 3.93 4.41 -1.80
CA ARG A 94 4.89 4.42 -0.69
C ARG A 94 4.58 3.29 0.31
N PRO A 95 5.49 2.34 0.52
CA PRO A 95 5.44 1.48 1.69
C PRO A 95 5.97 2.25 2.91
N PHE A 96 5.33 2.09 4.06
CA PHE A 96 5.82 2.63 5.33
C PHE A 96 6.68 1.62 6.07
N GLY A 97 7.77 2.12 6.67
CA GLY A 97 8.71 1.32 7.41
C GLY A 97 8.33 1.11 8.88
N GLN A 98 9.14 0.31 9.57
CA GLN A 98 9.03 0.09 11.01
C GLN A 98 10.42 0.17 11.65
N ASP A 99 10.50 0.85 12.80
CA ASP A 99 11.73 0.92 13.60
C ASP A 99 11.95 -0.42 14.33
N CYS A 100 13.22 -0.81 14.46
CA CYS A 100 13.60 -2.02 15.13
C CYS A 100 13.35 -1.90 16.64
N ARG A 101 12.52 -2.79 17.17
CA ARG A 101 12.22 -2.86 18.62
C ARG A 101 13.45 -2.94 19.53
N ARG A 102 14.57 -3.51 19.06
CA ARG A 102 15.80 -3.65 19.85
C ARG A 102 16.69 -2.41 19.78
N CYS A 103 16.81 -1.83 18.59
CA CYS A 103 17.75 -0.73 18.36
C CYS A 103 17.10 0.62 18.68
N GLN A 104 15.84 0.83 18.27
CA GLN A 104 15.10 2.08 18.45
C GLN A 104 15.94 3.30 18.07
N GLU A 105 16.63 3.21 16.93
CA GLU A 105 17.57 4.22 16.47
C GLU A 105 16.86 5.41 15.79
N GLY A 106 15.52 5.34 15.63
CA GLY A 106 14.75 6.35 14.93
C GLY A 106 14.83 6.23 13.40
N PHE A 107 15.39 5.14 12.89
CA PHE A 107 15.41 4.81 11.46
C PHE A 107 14.38 3.73 11.14
N PHE A 108 13.63 3.92 10.06
CA PHE A 108 12.62 2.96 9.61
C PHE A 108 13.20 2.03 8.55
N ASP A 109 13.15 0.72 8.82
CA ASP A 109 13.48 -0.28 7.81
C ASP A 109 12.27 -0.49 6.89
N PHE A 110 12.52 -0.57 5.58
CA PHE A 110 11.46 -0.89 4.62
C PHE A 110 11.02 -2.36 4.72
N PRO A 111 9.73 -2.63 4.45
CA PRO A 111 9.19 -3.99 4.47
C PRO A 111 9.55 -4.77 3.20
N GLY A 112 9.85 -6.07 3.36
CA GLY A 112 9.73 -7.04 2.27
C GLY A 112 8.32 -7.64 2.23
N PHE A 113 7.80 -7.83 1.01
CA PHE A 113 6.47 -8.42 0.76
C PHE A 113 6.60 -9.72 -0.01
N SER A 114 5.67 -10.66 0.23
CA SER A 114 5.49 -11.83 -0.64
C SER A 114 4.67 -11.44 -1.87
N GLU A 115 4.87 -12.11 -3.00
CA GLU A 115 4.09 -11.95 -4.24
C GLU A 115 2.58 -11.87 -3.97
N ARG A 116 2.01 -12.85 -3.27
CA ARG A 116 0.58 -12.84 -2.89
C ARG A 116 0.12 -11.58 -2.15
N ALA A 117 0.97 -11.01 -1.30
CA ALA A 117 0.62 -9.81 -0.54
C ALA A 117 0.66 -8.55 -1.42
N VAL A 118 1.53 -8.54 -2.42
CA VAL A 118 1.60 -7.51 -3.47
C VAL A 118 0.36 -7.60 -4.35
N GLU A 119 0.04 -8.79 -4.85
CA GLU A 119 -1.16 -9.07 -5.66
C GLU A 119 -2.44 -8.63 -4.93
N GLU A 120 -2.65 -9.08 -3.69
CA GLU A 120 -3.82 -8.67 -2.88
C GLU A 120 -3.95 -7.15 -2.73
N ALA A 121 -2.81 -6.44 -2.57
CA ALA A 121 -2.81 -4.98 -2.43
C ALA A 121 -3.14 -4.28 -3.76
N LEU A 122 -2.61 -4.80 -4.87
CA LEU A 122 -2.82 -4.26 -6.21
C LEU A 122 -4.24 -4.52 -6.72
N LEU A 123 -4.81 -5.70 -6.50
CA LEU A 123 -6.21 -5.98 -6.83
C LEU A 123 -7.17 -5.02 -6.11
N LYS A 124 -6.92 -4.72 -4.84
CA LYS A 124 -7.68 -3.71 -4.09
C LYS A 124 -7.48 -2.31 -4.66
N LEU A 125 -6.27 -1.95 -5.07
CA LEU A 125 -6.01 -0.69 -5.77
C LEU A 125 -6.80 -0.61 -7.09
N PHE A 126 -6.80 -1.65 -7.92
CA PHE A 126 -7.52 -1.68 -9.19
C PHE A 126 -9.03 -1.58 -8.98
N SER A 127 -9.59 -2.25 -7.99
CA SER A 127 -10.99 -2.04 -7.57
C SER A 127 -11.27 -0.56 -7.25
N LYS A 128 -10.39 0.11 -6.49
CA LYS A 128 -10.52 1.55 -6.23
C LYS A 128 -10.33 2.39 -7.50
N ILE A 129 -9.51 1.98 -8.46
CA ILE A 129 -9.33 2.67 -9.74
C ILE A 129 -10.61 2.56 -10.58
N ARG A 130 -11.13 1.34 -10.82
CA ARG A 130 -12.40 1.10 -11.53
C ARG A 130 -13.53 1.94 -10.99
N LYS A 131 -13.76 1.85 -9.68
CA LYS A 131 -14.82 2.60 -9.00
C LYS A 131 -14.65 4.11 -9.13
N ASN A 132 -13.46 4.63 -8.85
CA ASN A 132 -13.27 6.08 -8.72
C ASN A 132 -12.87 6.81 -10.01
N CYS A 133 -12.33 6.12 -11.00
CA CYS A 133 -11.86 6.72 -12.25
C CYS A 133 -12.77 6.38 -13.43
N TYR A 134 -13.38 5.20 -13.45
CA TYR A 134 -14.25 4.74 -14.53
C TYR A 134 -15.73 4.73 -14.13
N GLY A 135 -16.05 4.91 -12.85
CA GLY A 135 -17.43 4.97 -12.38
C GLY A 135 -18.14 3.62 -12.42
N GLU A 136 -17.38 2.52 -12.47
CA GLU A 136 -17.96 1.19 -12.31
C GLU A 136 -18.55 1.05 -10.91
N ASP A 137 -19.84 0.75 -10.86
CA ASP A 137 -20.50 0.33 -9.64
C ASP A 137 -20.21 -1.16 -9.48
N ASP A 138 -19.31 -1.50 -8.56
CA ASP A 138 -18.91 -2.88 -8.34
C ASP A 138 -19.96 -3.68 -7.56
N GLY A 139 -21.17 -3.14 -7.34
CA GLY A 139 -22.23 -3.75 -6.52
C GLY A 139 -21.79 -4.11 -5.10
N SER A 140 -20.58 -3.71 -4.71
CA SER A 140 -19.87 -4.11 -3.48
C SER A 140 -20.14 -3.14 -2.32
N ASP A 141 -21.09 -2.21 -2.49
CA ASP A 141 -21.73 -1.54 -1.35
C ASP A 141 -22.50 -2.54 -0.46
N ARG A 142 -22.59 -3.81 -0.89
CA ARG A 142 -22.72 -4.94 0.02
C ARG A 142 -21.35 -5.33 0.55
N GLY A 143 -20.88 -4.51 1.50
CA GLY A 143 -19.79 -4.78 2.43
C GLY A 143 -18.69 -5.64 1.86
N SER A 144 -17.58 -5.01 1.42
CA SER A 144 -16.27 -5.64 1.30
C SER A 144 -16.24 -6.82 2.25
N THR A 145 -16.25 -8.06 1.74
CA THR A 145 -16.09 -9.22 2.60
C THR A 145 -14.75 -9.02 3.25
N ALA A 146 -14.80 -8.43 4.44
CA ALA A 146 -13.69 -8.27 5.33
C ALA A 146 -13.20 -9.71 5.43
N SER A 147 -12.12 -10.02 4.71
CA SER A 147 -11.24 -11.04 5.19
C SER A 147 -10.91 -10.51 6.56
N ASP A 148 -11.56 -11.10 7.55
CA ASP A 148 -11.36 -10.92 8.97
C ASP A 148 -9.88 -11.21 9.18
N LYS A 149 -9.04 -10.21 8.86
CA LYS A 149 -7.59 -10.30 8.94
C LYS A 149 -7.38 -10.17 10.42
N VAL A 150 -7.58 -11.27 11.14
CA VAL A 150 -7.38 -11.36 12.57
C VAL A 150 -5.90 -11.09 12.80
N TRP A 151 -5.61 -9.87 13.20
CA TRP A 151 -4.28 -9.44 13.53
C TRP A 151 -3.99 -9.91 14.95
N THR A 152 -3.41 -11.10 15.05
CA THR A 152 -3.21 -11.80 16.34
C THR A 152 -2.22 -11.14 17.29
N LYS A 153 -1.52 -10.08 16.86
CA LYS A 153 -0.56 -9.34 17.70
C LYS A 153 -0.91 -7.85 17.75
N PRO A 154 -0.76 -7.21 18.93
CA PRO A 154 -1.00 -5.78 19.07
C PRO A 154 -0.04 -4.99 18.16
N HIS A 155 -0.59 -4.02 17.44
CA HIS A 155 0.18 -3.16 16.56
C HIS A 155 1.03 -2.17 17.38
N GLU A 156 2.35 -2.25 17.25
CA GLU A 156 3.30 -1.39 17.97
C GLU A 156 3.38 0.00 17.33
N LYS A 157 2.38 0.86 17.60
CA LYS A 157 2.22 2.21 17.04
C LYS A 157 3.48 3.09 17.15
N ALA A 158 4.22 2.97 18.24
CA ALA A 158 5.44 3.74 18.48
C ALA A 158 6.57 3.41 17.47
N LEU A 159 6.58 2.19 16.92
CA LEU A 159 7.59 1.74 15.97
C LEU A 159 7.14 1.90 14.51
N CYS A 160 5.85 2.14 14.26
CA CYS A 160 5.30 2.23 12.91
C CYS A 160 5.42 3.65 12.34
N GLU A 161 6.09 3.80 11.20
CA GLU A 161 6.26 5.09 10.53
C GLU A 161 4.90 5.72 10.16
N ALA A 162 3.95 4.90 9.67
CA ALA A 162 2.62 5.37 9.32
C ALA A 162 1.83 5.88 10.53
N CYS A 163 1.94 5.24 11.70
CA CYS A 163 1.32 5.73 12.93
C CYS A 163 1.92 7.07 13.38
N GLN A 164 3.25 7.21 13.32
CA GLN A 164 3.90 8.48 13.69
C GLN A 164 3.49 9.64 12.76
N GLN A 165 3.13 9.34 11.51
CA GLN A 165 2.61 10.32 10.55
C GLN A 165 1.08 10.47 10.59
N GLY A 166 0.37 9.73 11.44
CA GLY A 166 -1.10 9.78 11.53
C GLY A 166 -1.82 9.21 10.30
N ILE A 167 -1.18 8.27 9.59
CA ILE A 167 -1.69 7.67 8.34
C ILE A 167 -2.31 6.30 8.58
N CYS A 168 -1.87 5.58 9.61
CA CYS A 168 -2.47 4.30 9.96
C CYS A 168 -3.87 4.54 10.53
N ASP A 169 -4.91 4.07 9.83
CA ASP A 169 -6.23 3.92 10.40
C ASP A 169 -6.14 2.95 11.58
N GLN A 170 -6.53 3.42 12.77
CA GLN A 170 -6.47 2.64 14.01
C GLN A 170 -7.81 2.03 14.37
N ASP A 171 -8.85 2.24 13.55
CA ASP A 171 -10.14 1.63 13.77
C ASP A 171 -10.10 0.19 13.25
N ASP A 172 -10.11 -0.74 14.20
CA ASP A 172 -10.32 -2.18 14.00
C ASP A 172 -11.67 -2.51 13.33
N ASP A 173 -12.43 -1.49 12.89
CA ASP A 173 -13.76 -1.57 12.26
C ASP A 173 -13.85 -0.79 10.93
N SER A 174 -12.81 -0.06 10.52
CA SER A 174 -12.83 0.69 9.25
C SER A 174 -12.09 -0.07 8.15
N GLU A 175 -12.90 -0.75 7.34
CA GLU A 175 -12.63 -1.37 6.05
C GLU A 175 -11.19 -1.23 5.52
N CYS A 176 -10.40 -2.30 5.72
CA CYS A 176 -9.15 -2.54 5.00
C CYS A 176 -9.21 -3.76 4.08
#